data_AF-J2KIS8-F1
#
_entry.id   AF-J2KIS8-F1
#
_cell.length_a   1.000
_cell.length_b   1.000
_cell.length_c   1.000
_cell.angle_alpha   90.00
_cell.angle_beta   90.00
_cell.angle_gamma   90.00
#
_symmetry.space_group_name_H-M   'P 1'
#
loop_
_entity.id
_entity.type
_entity.pdbx_description
1 polymer ?
#
loop_
_entity_poly.entity_id
_entity_poly.type
_entity_poly.pdbx_seq_one_letter_code
_entity_poly.pdbx_strand_id
1 'polypeptide(L)'
;MSMNTLINESSGNFTNLKKIINFLDMIPNASESQIDLVTHKILKHLENGALPEKIKGAIESELIITYGYYSFEFDVDRVTEEIMNWWERR
;
A
#
# COMPACT_ATOMS: atom_id res chain seq x y z
N MET A 1 -7.30 20.83 13.72
CA MET A 1 -7.91 19.61 13.14
C MET A 1 -8.74 18.92 14.21
N SER A 2 -9.92 18.40 13.86
CA SER A 2 -10.75 17.61 14.79
C SER A 2 -10.45 16.11 14.63
N MET A 3 -10.68 15.32 15.69
CA MET A 3 -10.50 13.86 15.66
C MET A 3 -11.34 13.19 14.55
N ASN A 4 -12.57 13.67 14.33
CA ASN A 4 -13.43 13.18 13.25
C ASN A 4 -12.86 13.49 11.86
N THR A 5 -12.14 14.61 11.70
CA THR A 5 -11.47 14.95 10.44
C THR A 5 -10.33 13.96 10.15
N LEU A 6 -9.52 13.63 11.16
CA LEU A 6 -8.41 12.67 11.04
C LEU A 6 -8.90 11.24 10.74
N ILE A 7 -9.99 10.81 11.38
CA ILE A 7 -10.60 9.49 11.15
C ILE A 7 -11.17 9.41 9.72
N ASN A 8 -11.89 10.44 9.28
CA ASN A 8 -12.46 10.48 7.94
C ASN A 8 -11.35 10.50 6.88
N GLU A 9 -10.30 11.28 7.09
CA GLU A 9 -9.12 11.30 6.23
C GLU A 9 -8.45 9.93 6.15
N SER A 10 -8.14 9.29 7.29
CA SER A 10 -7.54 7.96 7.32
C SER A 10 -8.40 6.90 6.61
N SER A 11 -9.73 6.96 6.80
CA SER A 11 -10.68 6.07 6.11
C SER A 11 -10.71 6.30 4.59
N GLY A 12 -10.58 7.55 4.14
CA GLY A 12 -10.49 7.92 2.73
C GLY A 12 -9.20 7.42 2.09
N ASN A 13 -8.09 7.51 2.81
CA ASN A 13 -6.78 7.04 2.34
C ASN A 13 -6.76 5.55 2.18
N PHE A 14 -7.29 4.84 3.18
CA PHE A 14 -7.42 3.41 3.13
C PHE A 14 -8.21 2.97 1.90
N THR A 15 -9.36 3.60 1.67
CA THR A 15 -10.22 3.29 0.51
C THR A 15 -9.51 3.55 -0.82
N ASN A 16 -8.78 4.66 -0.94
CA ASN A 16 -8.07 5.01 -2.16
C ASN A 16 -6.85 4.11 -2.40
N LEU A 17 -6.06 3.83 -1.35
CA LEU A 17 -4.93 2.93 -1.44
C LEU A 17 -5.36 1.50 -1.78
N LYS A 18 -6.46 1.00 -1.19
CA LYS A 18 -7.06 -0.30 -1.53
C LYS A 18 -7.41 -0.38 -3.01
N LYS A 19 -7.94 0.70 -3.60
CA LYS A 19 -8.23 0.75 -5.05
C LYS A 19 -6.96 0.68 -5.88
N ILE A 20 -5.88 1.36 -5.47
CA ILE A 20 -4.59 1.32 -6.17
C ILE A 20 -4.00 -0.10 -6.11
N ILE A 21 -3.98 -0.72 -4.93
CA ILE A 21 -3.48 -2.09 -4.74
C ILE A 21 -4.25 -3.09 -5.63
N ASN A 22 -5.58 -2.96 -5.70
CA ASN A 22 -6.40 -3.79 -6.58
C ASN A 22 -6.18 -3.49 -8.07
N PHE A 23 -6.06 -2.22 -8.45
CA PHE A 23 -5.85 -1.82 -9.84
C PHE A 23 -4.49 -2.30 -10.38
N LEU A 24 -3.46 -2.29 -9.53
CA LEU A 24 -2.13 -2.78 -9.86
C LEU A 24 -2.05 -4.32 -9.84
N ASP A 25 -3.13 -5.01 -9.47
CA ASP A 25 -3.17 -6.46 -9.29
C ASP A 25 -1.98 -6.97 -8.47
N MET A 26 -1.73 -6.29 -7.34
CA MET A 26 -0.49 -6.48 -6.57
C MET A 26 -0.40 -7.87 -5.93
N ILE A 27 -1.55 -8.49 -5.64
CA ILE A 27 -1.65 -9.82 -5.05
C ILE A 27 -2.80 -10.57 -5.74
N PRO A 28 -2.54 -11.17 -6.92
CA PRO A 28 -3.54 -11.92 -7.65
C PRO A 28 -4.22 -12.99 -6.78
N ASN A 29 -5.55 -13.07 -6.86
CA ASN A 29 -6.39 -14.01 -6.10
C ASN A 29 -6.37 -13.82 -4.56
N ALA A 30 -5.89 -12.69 -4.06
CA ALA A 30 -6.00 -12.36 -2.65
C ALA A 30 -7.46 -12.26 -2.20
N SER A 31 -7.75 -12.74 -0.99
CA SER A 31 -9.02 -12.43 -0.33
C SER A 31 -9.12 -10.95 0.01
N GLU A 32 -10.34 -10.45 0.22
CA GLU A 32 -10.54 -9.07 0.65
C GLU A 32 -9.79 -8.76 1.95
N SER A 33 -9.77 -9.69 2.90
CA SER A 33 -9.03 -9.51 4.17
C SER A 33 -7.51 -9.41 3.98
N GLN A 34 -6.96 -10.13 3.00
CA GLN A 34 -5.54 -10.04 2.65
C GLN A 34 -5.20 -8.67 2.05
N ILE A 35 -6.05 -8.18 1.14
CA ILE A 35 -5.90 -6.84 0.56
C ILE A 35 -5.98 -5.77 1.65
N ASP A 36 -6.93 -5.88 2.57
CA ASP A 36 -7.10 -4.94 3.68
C ASP A 36 -5.87 -4.90 4.60
N LEU A 37 -5.30 -6.06 4.94
CA LEU A 37 -4.11 -6.16 5.77
C LEU A 37 -2.90 -5.47 5.12
N VAL A 38 -2.68 -5.70 3.83
CA VAL A 38 -1.57 -5.07 3.10
C VAL A 38 -1.80 -3.57 2.95
N THR A 39 -3.03 -3.17 2.67
CA THR A 39 -3.42 -1.75 2.61
C THR A 39 -3.13 -1.05 3.94
N HIS A 40 -3.50 -1.65 5.08
CA HIS A 40 -3.19 -1.10 6.41
C HIS A 40 -1.70 -1.00 6.68
N LYS A 41 -0.91 -2.03 6.33
CA LYS A 41 0.54 -2.01 6.52
C LYS A 41 1.19 -0.85 5.74
N ILE A 42 0.88 -0.73 4.45
CA ILE A 42 1.45 0.30 3.59
C ILE A 42 1.00 1.69 4.05
N LEU A 43 -0.30 1.86 4.32
CA LEU A 43 -0.83 3.15 4.78
C LEU A 43 -0.16 3.59 6.09
N LYS A 44 0.05 2.68 7.03
CA LYS A 44 0.76 2.98 8.27
C LYS A 44 2.19 3.46 8.03
N HIS A 45 2.89 2.93 7.04
CA HIS A 45 4.22 3.45 6.69
C HIS A 45 4.13 4.87 6.10
N LEU A 46 3.18 5.12 5.21
CA LEU A 46 2.95 6.45 4.61
C LEU A 46 2.57 7.50 5.66
N GLU A 47 1.63 7.19 6.54
CA GLU A 47 1.19 8.08 7.63
C GLU A 47 2.32 8.39 8.63
N ASN A 48 3.30 7.49 8.76
CA ASN A 48 4.50 7.71 9.57
C ASN A 48 5.62 8.47 8.82
N GLY A 49 5.37 8.94 7.60
CA GLY A 49 6.36 9.68 6.80
C GLY A 49 7.53 8.81 6.33
N ALA A 50 7.30 7.53 6.06
CA ALA A 50 8.33 6.65 5.51
C ALA A 50 8.80 7.14 4.13
N LEU A 51 10.11 7.08 3.90
CA LEU A 51 10.71 7.37 2.59
C LEU A 51 10.34 6.28 1.56
N PRO A 52 10.34 6.60 0.25
CA PRO A 52 9.99 5.66 -0.83
C PRO A 52 10.71 4.31 -0.74
N GLU A 53 12.00 4.28 -0.38
CA GLU A 53 12.79 3.06 -0.31
C GLU A 53 12.28 2.12 0.80
N LYS A 54 11.77 2.69 1.89
CA LYS A 54 11.18 1.93 2.99
C LYS A 54 9.81 1.38 2.60
N ILE A 55 9.03 2.12 1.81
CA ILE A 55 7.77 1.64 1.24
C ILE A 55 8.03 0.49 0.28
N LYS A 56 8.98 0.65 -0.65
CA LYS A 56 9.43 -0.39 -1.57
C LYS A 56 9.80 -1.67 -0.82
N GLY A 57 10.68 -1.56 0.17
CA GLY A 57 11.13 -2.72 0.96
C GLY A 57 10.00 -3.38 1.75
N ALA A 58 9.01 -2.62 2.23
CA ALA A 58 7.84 -3.18 2.91
C ALA A 58 6.93 -3.95 1.94
N ILE A 59 6.70 -3.41 0.74
CA ILE A 59 5.91 -4.08 -0.31
C ILE A 59 6.62 -5.35 -0.77
N GLU A 60 7.91 -5.27 -1.08
CA GLU A 60 8.73 -6.41 -1.52
C GLU A 60 8.75 -7.52 -0.47
N SER A 61 9.01 -7.17 0.79
CA SER A 61 9.01 -8.13 1.89
C SER A 61 7.64 -8.78 2.07
N GLU A 62 6.56 -8.02 1.95
CA GLU A 62 5.21 -8.57 2.07
C GLU A 62 4.93 -9.58 0.94
N LEU A 63 5.22 -9.23 -0.30
CA LEU A 63 4.99 -10.09 -1.46
C LEU A 63 5.84 -11.37 -1.40
N ILE A 64 7.13 -11.26 -1.06
CA ILE A 64 8.03 -12.41 -1.00
C ILE A 64 7.73 -13.30 0.21
N ILE A 65 7.67 -12.72 1.41
CA ILE A 65 7.61 -13.49 2.65
C ILE A 65 6.20 -14.01 2.92
N THR A 66 5.18 -13.17 2.72
CA THR A 66 3.80 -13.51 3.08
C THR A 66 3.09 -14.27 1.96
N TYR A 67 3.35 -13.89 0.71
CA TYR A 67 2.65 -14.45 -0.45
C TYR A 67 3.51 -15.36 -1.35
N GLY A 68 4.81 -15.46 -1.08
CA GLY A 68 5.69 -16.41 -1.77
C GLY A 68 6.07 -16.01 -3.20
N TYR A 69 5.92 -14.74 -3.57
CA TYR A 69 6.37 -14.25 -4.87
C TYR A 69 7.89 -14.24 -4.96
N TYR A 70 8.40 -14.41 -6.17
CA TYR A 70 9.78 -14.08 -6.51
C TYR A 70 9.89 -12.61 -6.95
N SER A 71 11.02 -11.98 -6.68
CA SER A 71 11.25 -10.56 -6.98
C SER A 71 11.10 -10.17 -8.46
N PHE A 72 11.18 -11.13 -9.39
CA PHE A 72 10.98 -10.90 -10.82
C PHE A 72 9.51 -10.99 -11.26
N GLU A 73 8.60 -11.49 -10.41
CA GLU A 73 7.18 -11.68 -10.73
C GLU A 73 6.36 -10.40 -10.58
N PHE A 74 6.93 -9.36 -9.95
CA PHE A 74 6.24 -8.11 -9.70
C PHE A 74 7.20 -6.92 -9.87
N ASP A 75 6.72 -5.87 -10.52
CA ASP A 75 7.47 -4.62 -10.69
C ASP A 75 7.26 -3.73 -9.46
N VAL A 76 8.03 -4.02 -8.40
CA VAL A 76 7.91 -3.32 -7.13
C VAL A 76 8.27 -1.83 -7.23
N ASP A 77 9.15 -1.48 -8.17
CA ASP A 77 9.54 -0.09 -8.42
C ASP A 77 8.35 0.70 -8.95
N ARG A 78 7.68 0.18 -9.98
CA ARG A 78 6.45 0.79 -10.52
C ARG A 78 5.35 0.87 -9.48
N VAL A 79 5.12 -0.20 -8.71
CA VAL A 79 4.09 -0.20 -7.66
C VAL A 79 4.38 0.87 -6.60
N THR A 80 5.63 0.98 -6.18
CA THR A 80 6.04 1.99 -5.19
C THR A 80 5.84 3.40 -5.73
N GLU A 81 6.26 3.64 -6.98
CA GLU A 81 6.10 4.93 -7.66
C GLU A 81 4.63 5.36 -7.71
N GLU A 82 3.72 4.49 -8.13
CA GLU A 82 2.28 4.80 -8.22
C GLU A 82 1.69 5.14 -6.84
N ILE A 83 2.07 4.39 -5.79
CA ILE A 83 1.61 4.64 -4.42
C ILE A 83 2.15 5.99 -3.90
N MET A 84 3.44 6.28 -4.12
CA MET A 84 4.04 7.55 -3.69
C MET A 84 3.47 8.73 -4.44
N ASN A 85 3.31 8.63 -5.76
CA ASN A 85 2.71 9.67 -6.59
C ASN A 85 1.28 9.99 -6.15
N TRP A 86 0.49 8.98 -5.78
CA TRP A 86 -0.83 9.20 -5.20
C TRP A 86 -0.74 9.91 -3.84
N TRP A 87 0.14 9.45 -2.96
CA TRP A 87 0.28 9.99 -1.60
C TRP A 87 0.68 11.48 -1.60
N GLU A 88 1.59 11.87 -2.49
CA GLU A 88 2.06 13.26 -2.60
C GLU A 88 1.04 14.21 -3.24
N ARG A 89 0.08 13.69 -4.01
CA ARG A 89 -0.98 14.47 -4.67
C ARG A 89 -2.22 14.67 -3.78
N ARG A 90 -2.19 14.16 -2.56
CA ARG A 90 -3.33 14.14 -1.65
C ARG A 90 -3.59 15.49 -0.98
#